data_AF-A0A661XRT1-F1
#
_entry.id   AF-A0A661XRT1-F1
#
_cell.length_a   1.000
_cell.length_b   1.000
_cell.length_c   1.000
_cell.angle_alpha   90.00
_cell.angle_beta   90.00
_cell.angle_gamma   90.00
#
_symmetry.space_group_name_H-M   'P 1'
#
loop_
_entity.id
_entity.type
_entity.pdbx_description
1 polymer ?
#
loop_
_entity_poly.entity_id
_entity_poly.type
_entity_poly.pdbx_seq_one_letter_code
_entity_poly.pdbx_strand_id
1 'polypeptide(L)'
;TDTKTAVNNSKAVKKSMDNVKMQLLKGDAHIMWMDMMKPINSNLDKIIASSDIEAQRLAFSDLSNAVYSTIKMFNVSGLNVYYQFCPMAKDNTGAYWLSLDSEIRNPYFGDKMLKCGETKETIL
;
A
#
# COMPACT_ATOMS: atom_id res chain seq x y z
N THR A 1 14.53 2.06 0.96
CA THR A 1 13.86 3.21 0.32
C THR A 1 14.13 4.46 1.12
N ASP A 2 14.64 5.51 0.49
CA ASP A 2 14.79 6.85 1.07
C ASP A 2 13.51 7.69 0.88
N THR A 3 13.47 8.86 1.53
CA THR A 3 12.29 9.73 1.55
C THR A 3 11.91 10.29 0.19
N LYS A 4 12.90 10.64 -0.65
CA LYS A 4 12.67 11.19 -1.99
C LYS A 4 12.09 10.12 -2.91
N THR A 5 12.62 8.90 -2.84
CA THR A 5 12.09 7.77 -3.60
C THR A 5 10.65 7.46 -3.19
N ALA A 6 10.34 7.46 -1.89
CA ALA A 6 8.98 7.25 -1.40
C ALA A 6 8.00 8.32 -1.93
N VAL A 7 8.38 9.61 -1.84
CA VAL A 7 7.55 10.73 -2.35
C VAL A 7 7.29 10.59 -3.86
N ASN A 8 8.32 10.29 -4.65
CA ASN A 8 8.17 10.18 -6.10
C ASN A 8 7.26 9.02 -6.50
N ASN A 9 7.42 7.86 -5.85
CA ASN A 9 6.57 6.70 -6.11
C ASN A 9 5.13 6.98 -5.69
N SER A 10 4.90 7.62 -4.53
CA SER A 10 3.55 7.99 -4.09
C SER A 10 2.87 9.00 -5.04
N LYS A 11 3.62 9.96 -5.60
CA LYS A 11 3.09 10.86 -6.64
C LYS A 11 2.67 10.07 -7.90
N ALA A 12 3.46 9.07 -8.30
CA ALA A 12 3.12 8.22 -9.44
C ALA A 12 1.84 7.40 -9.16
N VAL A 13 1.71 6.82 -7.97
CA VAL A 13 0.48 6.10 -7.58
C VAL A 13 -0.72 7.03 -7.57
N LYS A 14 -0.59 8.24 -7.00
CA LYS A 14 -1.68 9.23 -6.99
C LYS A 14 -2.14 9.58 -8.41
N LYS A 15 -1.19 9.79 -9.33
CA LYS A 15 -1.51 10.01 -10.75
C LYS A 15 -2.19 8.80 -11.41
N SER A 16 -1.80 7.57 -11.05
CA SER A 16 -2.49 6.37 -11.52
C SER A 16 -3.92 6.27 -10.98
N MET A 17 -4.15 6.70 -9.74
CA MET A 17 -5.50 6.74 -9.16
C MET A 17 -6.43 7.72 -9.89
N ASP A 18 -5.91 8.85 -10.37
CA ASP A 18 -6.69 9.81 -11.17
C ASP A 18 -7.19 9.22 -12.50
N ASN A 19 -6.54 8.17 -13.01
CA ASN A 19 -6.94 7.49 -14.25
C ASN A 19 -8.01 6.41 -14.04
N VAL A 20 -8.40 6.13 -12.78
CA VAL A 20 -9.45 5.13 -12.53
C VAL A 20 -10.79 5.69 -13.01
N LYS A 21 -11.41 4.99 -13.96
CA LYS A 21 -12.69 5.41 -14.56
C LYS A 21 -13.85 5.12 -13.61
N MET A 22 -14.10 6.04 -12.69
CA MET A 22 -15.18 6.03 -11.69
C MET A 22 -16.57 5.72 -12.26
N GLN A 23 -16.79 6.15 -13.50
CA GLN A 23 -18.05 5.99 -14.23
C GLN A 23 -18.38 4.54 -14.59
N LEU A 24 -17.39 3.64 -14.54
CA LEU A 24 -17.59 2.21 -14.76
C LEU A 24 -18.26 1.52 -13.56
N LEU A 25 -18.18 2.11 -12.37
CA LEU A 25 -18.86 1.64 -11.17
C LEU A 25 -20.19 2.38 -11.01
N LYS A 26 -21.25 1.63 -10.70
CA LYS A 26 -22.61 2.17 -10.52
C LYS A 26 -23.21 1.69 -9.19
N GLY A 27 -24.15 2.46 -8.65
CA GLY A 27 -24.86 2.12 -7.41
C GLY A 27 -23.90 1.93 -6.23
N ASP A 28 -24.15 0.93 -5.40
CA ASP A 28 -23.40 0.68 -4.16
C ASP A 28 -21.90 0.47 -4.41
N ALA A 29 -21.51 -0.14 -5.53
CA ALA A 29 -20.11 -0.33 -5.90
C ALA A 29 -19.38 1.01 -6.10
N HIS A 30 -20.06 2.04 -6.61
CA HIS A 30 -19.49 3.38 -6.75
C HIS A 30 -19.27 4.02 -5.37
N ILE A 31 -20.25 3.91 -4.48
CA ILE A 31 -20.17 4.47 -3.12
C ILE A 31 -19.04 3.79 -2.34
N MET A 32 -18.99 2.46 -2.37
CA MET A 32 -17.92 1.67 -1.74
C MET A 32 -16.54 2.06 -2.27
N TRP A 33 -16.41 2.20 -3.58
CA TRP A 33 -15.15 2.61 -4.18
C TRP A 33 -14.72 4.03 -3.77
N MET A 34 -15.65 4.98 -3.70
CA MET A 34 -15.38 6.33 -3.20
C MET A 34 -14.90 6.32 -1.75
N ASP A 35 -15.49 5.49 -0.91
CA ASP A 35 -15.08 5.34 0.49
C ASP A 35 -13.70 4.70 0.62
N MET A 36 -13.39 3.71 -0.21
CA MET A 36 -12.07 3.05 -0.25
C MET A 36 -10.97 3.96 -0.80
N MET A 37 -11.28 4.88 -1.72
CA MET A 37 -10.30 5.84 -2.25
C MET A 37 -9.86 6.88 -1.22
N LYS A 38 -10.70 7.23 -0.24
CA LYS A 38 -10.37 8.23 0.80
C LYS A 38 -9.10 7.85 1.59
N PRO A 39 -8.99 6.67 2.23
CA PRO A 39 -7.78 6.30 2.96
C PRO A 39 -6.57 6.12 2.04
N ILE A 40 -6.74 5.64 0.80
CA ILE A 40 -5.65 5.55 -0.18
C ILE A 40 -5.06 6.93 -0.45
N ASN A 41 -5.91 7.90 -0.84
CA ASN A 41 -5.48 9.26 -1.16
C ASN A 41 -4.89 9.97 0.06
N SER A 42 -5.54 9.85 1.23
CA SER A 42 -5.06 10.47 2.47
C SER A 42 -3.66 9.99 2.85
N ASN A 43 -3.40 8.68 2.76
CA ASN A 43 -2.08 8.14 3.10
C ASN A 43 -1.03 8.46 2.04
N LEU A 44 -1.39 8.53 0.75
CA LEU A 44 -0.49 9.05 -0.28
C LEU A 44 -0.08 10.50 0.01
N ASP A 45 -1.03 11.35 0.39
CA ASP A 45 -0.76 12.75 0.72
C ASP A 45 0.16 12.90 1.94
N LYS A 46 -0.05 12.06 2.97
CA LYS A 46 0.87 12.00 4.13
C LYS A 46 2.30 11.62 3.72
N ILE A 47 2.47 10.62 2.85
CA ILE A 47 3.80 10.22 2.38
C ILE A 47 4.45 11.36 1.58
N ILE A 48 3.68 12.01 0.70
CA ILE A 48 4.17 13.09 -0.16
C ILE A 48 4.56 14.33 0.64
N ALA A 49 3.81 14.67 1.68
CA ALA A 49 4.04 15.85 2.51
C ALA A 49 5.13 15.66 3.58
N SER A 50 5.44 14.41 3.95
CA SER A 50 6.43 14.12 4.98
C SER A 50 7.86 14.12 4.43
N SER A 51 8.78 14.76 5.18
CA SER A 51 10.23 14.61 5.01
C SER A 51 10.85 13.61 5.99
N ASP A 52 10.05 13.01 6.88
CA ASP A 52 10.46 11.99 7.83
C ASP A 52 10.12 10.59 7.31
N ILE A 53 11.13 9.72 7.24
CA ILE A 53 11.00 8.35 6.73
C ILE A 53 10.13 7.47 7.61
N GLU A 54 10.12 7.68 8.94
CA GLU A 54 9.30 6.86 9.83
C GLU A 54 7.82 7.23 9.70
N ALA A 55 7.52 8.53 9.58
CA ALA A 55 6.17 9.00 9.26
C ALA A 55 5.68 8.48 7.88
N GLN A 56 6.57 8.43 6.89
CA GLN A 56 6.25 7.84 5.57
C GLN A 56 6.00 6.33 5.67
N ARG A 57 6.78 5.59 6.45
CA ARG A 57 6.59 4.15 6.67
C ARG A 57 5.27 3.84 7.36
N LEU A 58 4.88 4.66 8.34
CA LEU A 58 3.59 4.52 9.01
C LEU A 58 2.43 4.75 8.04
N ALA A 59 2.47 5.84 7.26
CA ALA A 59 1.48 6.11 6.24
C ALA A 59 1.45 5.03 5.14
N PHE A 60 2.61 4.45 4.78
CA PHE A 60 2.71 3.34 3.82
C PHE A 60 2.07 2.04 4.34
N SER A 61 2.20 1.75 5.65
CA SER A 61 1.49 0.63 6.27
C SER A 61 -0.03 0.81 6.14
N ASP A 62 -0.53 2.00 6.46
CA ASP A 62 -1.97 2.28 6.37
C ASP A 62 -2.47 2.28 4.91
N LEU A 63 -1.65 2.79 3.98
CA LEU A 63 -1.91 2.70 2.54
C LEU A 63 -2.02 1.24 2.08
N SER A 64 -1.09 0.38 2.51
CA SER A 64 -1.06 -1.03 2.13
C SER A 64 -2.32 -1.76 2.59
N ASN A 65 -2.78 -1.49 3.80
CA ASN A 65 -4.03 -2.05 4.32
C ASN A 65 -5.25 -1.58 3.52
N ALA A 66 -5.30 -0.30 3.14
CA ALA A 66 -6.39 0.25 2.33
C ALA A 66 -6.43 -0.36 0.92
N VAL A 67 -5.28 -0.52 0.26
CA VAL A 67 -5.18 -1.16 -1.06
C VAL A 67 -5.57 -2.63 -0.96
N TYR A 68 -5.07 -3.37 0.03
CA TYR A 68 -5.44 -4.76 0.26
C TYR A 68 -6.96 -4.92 0.45
N SER A 69 -7.57 -4.09 1.29
CA SER A 69 -9.02 -4.10 1.53
C SER A 69 -9.81 -3.84 0.25
N THR A 70 -9.33 -2.93 -0.60
CA THR A 70 -9.92 -2.63 -1.91
C THR A 70 -9.83 -3.83 -2.86
N ILE A 71 -8.66 -4.48 -2.94
CA ILE A 71 -8.45 -5.69 -3.75
C ILE A 71 -9.43 -6.80 -3.34
N LYS A 72 -9.58 -7.04 -2.02
CA LYS A 72 -10.50 -8.06 -1.51
C LYS A 72 -11.97 -7.70 -1.75
N MET A 73 -12.36 -6.44 -1.54
CA MET A 73 -13.74 -5.98 -1.73
C MET A 73 -14.22 -6.12 -3.17
N PHE A 74 -13.37 -5.77 -4.15
CA PHE A 74 -13.70 -5.86 -5.56
C PHE A 74 -13.32 -7.21 -6.19
N ASN A 75 -12.83 -8.16 -5.38
CA ASN A 75 -12.36 -9.47 -5.80
C ASN A 75 -11.41 -9.38 -7.01
N VAL A 76 -10.47 -8.45 -6.94
CA VAL A 76 -9.50 -8.20 -8.02
C VAL A 76 -8.56 -9.39 -8.10
N SER A 77 -8.55 -10.06 -9.25
CA SER A 77 -7.73 -11.23 -9.55
C SER A 77 -6.85 -11.00 -10.79
N GLY A 78 -5.95 -11.93 -11.08
CA GLY A 78 -5.01 -11.90 -12.20
C GLY A 78 -3.77 -11.05 -11.95
N LEU A 79 -3.51 -10.62 -10.70
CA LEU A 79 -2.44 -9.66 -10.40
C LEU A 79 -1.12 -10.31 -9.95
N ASN A 80 -1.13 -11.56 -9.47
CA ASN A 80 0.01 -12.20 -8.79
C ASN A 80 0.65 -11.28 -7.72
N VAL A 81 -0.14 -10.91 -6.71
CA VAL A 81 0.29 -9.99 -5.64
C VAL A 81 0.53 -10.77 -4.36
N TYR A 82 1.68 -10.53 -3.73
CA TYR A 82 2.05 -11.08 -2.44
C TYR A 82 1.70 -10.09 -1.33
N TYR A 83 0.87 -10.51 -0.38
CA TYR A 83 0.62 -9.77 0.84
C TYR A 83 1.60 -10.24 1.91
N GLN A 84 2.57 -9.40 2.22
CA GLN A 84 3.72 -9.72 3.04
C GLN A 84 3.66 -8.96 4.37
N PHE A 85 4.31 -9.50 5.39
CA PHE A 85 4.22 -9.03 6.76
C PHE A 85 5.58 -8.98 7.47
N CYS A 86 5.76 -7.97 8.32
CA CYS A 86 6.90 -7.85 9.22
C CYS A 86 6.37 -7.67 10.65
N PRO A 87 6.62 -8.59 11.59
CA PRO A 87 6.14 -8.48 12.96
C PRO A 87 6.82 -7.36 13.76
N MET A 88 8.04 -6.97 13.38
CA MET A 88 8.82 -5.97 14.11
C MET A 88 8.48 -4.52 13.72
N ALA A 89 7.77 -4.33 12.61
CA ALA A 89 7.38 -3.00 12.16
C ALA A 89 6.40 -2.34 13.15
N LYS A 90 6.34 -1.00 13.14
CA LYS A 90 5.43 -0.19 13.97
C LYS A 90 5.53 -0.58 15.46
N ASP A 91 6.72 -0.44 16.02
CA ASP A 91 7.00 -0.73 17.44
C ASP A 91 6.61 -2.16 17.87
N ASN A 92 6.95 -3.16 17.03
CA ASN A 92 6.60 -4.58 17.22
C ASN A 92 5.09 -4.89 17.23
N THR A 93 4.24 -4.00 16.72
CA THR A 93 2.82 -4.29 16.50
C THR A 93 2.56 -4.94 15.14
N GLY A 94 3.55 -4.88 14.24
CA GLY A 94 3.52 -5.47 12.93
C GLY A 94 2.94 -4.55 11.85
N ALA A 95 3.38 -4.76 10.61
CA ALA A 95 2.87 -4.04 9.46
C ALA A 95 2.91 -4.89 8.19
N TYR A 96 1.96 -4.62 7.30
CA TYR A 96 1.77 -5.35 6.06
C TYR A 96 2.04 -4.48 4.83
N TRP A 97 2.50 -5.13 3.76
CA TRP A 97 2.65 -4.51 2.45
C TRP A 97 2.26 -5.45 1.32
N LEU A 98 2.02 -4.88 0.14
CA LEU A 98 1.77 -5.60 -1.10
C LEU A 98 3.04 -5.56 -1.96
N SER A 99 3.37 -6.69 -2.58
CA SER A 99 4.53 -6.86 -3.46
C SER A 99 4.13 -7.60 -4.74
N LEU A 100 4.75 -7.26 -5.86
CA LEU A 100 4.67 -8.08 -7.09
C LEU A 100 5.76 -9.15 -7.14
N ASP A 101 6.76 -9.05 -6.26
CA ASP A 101 7.84 -10.02 -6.12
C ASP A 101 7.54 -10.98 -4.97
N SER A 102 7.78 -12.27 -5.19
CA SER A 102 7.70 -13.30 -4.15
C SER A 102 8.80 -13.16 -3.11
N GLU A 103 9.93 -12.55 -3.49
CA GLU A 103 11.03 -12.22 -2.58
C GLU A 103 10.59 -11.18 -1.54
N ILE A 104 11.03 -11.36 -0.29
CA ILE A 104 10.78 -10.39 0.78
C ILE A 104 11.72 -9.19 0.58
N ARG A 105 11.11 -8.00 0.41
CA ARG A 105 11.78 -6.69 0.35
C ARG A 105 11.15 -5.74 1.35
N ASN A 106 11.49 -5.91 2.61
CA ASN A 106 10.92 -5.20 3.75
C ASN A 106 11.10 -3.68 3.65
N PRO A 107 10.01 -2.90 3.57
CA PRO A 107 10.08 -1.45 3.40
C PRO A 107 10.34 -0.68 4.72
N TYR A 108 10.21 -1.33 5.88
CA TYR A 108 10.17 -0.67 7.19
C TYR A 108 11.54 -0.48 7.84
N PHE A 109 12.57 -1.19 7.38
CA PHE A 109 13.89 -1.20 8.02
C PHE A 109 15.06 -0.90 7.07
N GLY A 110 14.76 -0.54 5.82
CA GLY A 110 15.77 -0.35 4.79
C GLY A 110 16.67 -1.58 4.64
N ASP A 111 17.95 -1.35 4.36
CA ASP A 111 18.87 -2.44 4.01
C ASP A 111 19.19 -3.37 5.18
N LYS A 112 19.00 -2.91 6.43
CA LYS A 112 19.33 -3.68 7.64
C LYS A 112 18.53 -4.97 7.79
N MET A 113 17.28 -4.98 7.31
CA MET A 113 16.38 -6.13 7.44
C MET A 113 15.59 -6.36 6.15
N LEU A 114 16.19 -6.06 5.00
CA LEU A 114 15.50 -6.12 3.70
C LEU A 114 14.83 -7.47 3.43
N LYS A 115 15.41 -8.57 3.91
CA LYS A 115 14.89 -9.94 3.72
C LYS A 115 14.05 -10.47 4.89
N CYS A 116 13.77 -9.64 5.89
CA CYS A 116 13.02 -10.05 7.08
C CYS A 116 11.52 -9.85 6.87
N GLY A 117 10.75 -10.90 7.08
CA GLY A 117 9.29 -10.90 6.90
C GLY A 117 8.83 -12.22 6.31
N GLU A 118 7.54 -12.30 6.04
CA GLU A 118 6.92 -13.52 5.50
C GLU A 118 5.75 -13.17 4.58
N THR A 119 5.51 -14.02 3.59
CA THR A 119 4.30 -13.95 2.76
C THR A 119 3.14 -14.56 3.53
N LYS A 120 2.07 -13.78 3.71
CA LYS A 120 0.84 -14.20 4.40
C LYS A 120 -0.26 -14.65 3.45
N GLU A 121 -0.34 -14.03 2.28
CA GLU A 121 -1.30 -14.40 1.24
C GLU A 121 -0.70 -14.16 -0.14
N THR A 122 -1.10 -14.99 -1.10
CA THR A 122 -0.86 -14.75 -2.53
C THR A 122 -2.21 -14.53 -3.19
N ILE A 123 -2.41 -13.34 -3.76
CA ILE A 123 -3.62 -12.94 -4.45
C ILE A 123 -3.38 -13.19 -5.94
N LEU A 124 -4.06 -14.22 -6.46
CA LEU A 124 -3.92 -14.71 -7.83
C LEU A 124 -4.92 -14.07 -8.78
#